data_AF-A0A3S9F680-F1
#
_entry.id   AF-A0A3S9F680-F1
#
_cell.length_a   1.000
_cell.length_b   1.000
_cell.length_c   1.000
_cell.angle_alpha   90.00
_cell.angle_beta   90.00
_cell.angle_gamma   90.00
#
_symmetry.space_group_name_H-M   'P 1'
#
loop_
_entity.id
_entity.type
_entity.pdbx_description
1 polymer ?
#
loop_
_entity_poly.entity_id
_entity_poly.type
_entity_poly.pdbx_seq_one_letter_code
_entity_poly.pdbx_strand_id
1 'polypeptide(L)'
;MFEPENADLSRSIEMPIAGKPYSAEALRISLDLVNFANDLRAKKALDELQNDEDGSKTIRFLDKVHGVVKYLSGDGKASLGLHPSVYFWGATKHHPSAFLAMVSFIQHLNSSGRMIDFCFHRAEFEEFLVANDNIVKHILGKYGGWTKSAPSVFEMYKLIFEGFRGGKASSAILASLIADHRFKGLSEVVEIENSPGKRFTNDSRGATRRRELLRSALRCPLCYARLPISALSDDHVVRVQDGGRGDADNDQLTHPFCNTGFKEYLVSSGREFPPRPAFLAEAAE
;
A
#
# COMPACT_ATOMS: atom_id res chain seq x y z
N MET A 1 -11.41 -25.02 0.46
CA MET A 1 -12.13 -24.14 -0.49
C MET A 1 -11.57 -24.44 -1.87
N PHE A 2 -12.40 -24.83 -2.83
CA PHE A 2 -11.95 -25.18 -4.19
C PHE A 2 -11.63 -23.90 -4.97
N GLU A 3 -10.36 -23.70 -5.35
CA GLU A 3 -10.00 -22.75 -6.40
C GLU A 3 -10.11 -23.46 -7.75
N PRO A 4 -10.80 -22.88 -8.76
CA PRO A 4 -10.84 -23.49 -10.08
C PRO A 4 -9.42 -23.56 -10.66
N GLU A 5 -9.12 -24.64 -11.38
CA GLU A 5 -7.78 -24.97 -11.90
C GLU A 5 -7.15 -23.85 -12.76
N ASN A 6 -7.99 -22.95 -13.29
CA ASN A 6 -7.63 -21.80 -14.11
C ASN A 6 -7.82 -20.43 -13.41
N ALA A 7 -7.89 -20.40 -12.07
CA ALA A 7 -8.02 -19.18 -11.29
C ALA A 7 -6.77 -18.30 -11.44
N ASP A 8 -6.82 -17.39 -12.41
CA ASP A 8 -5.80 -16.37 -12.59
C ASP A 8 -6.04 -15.25 -11.57
N LEU A 9 -5.37 -15.32 -10.42
CA LEU A 9 -5.41 -14.30 -9.38
C LEU A 9 -5.06 -12.90 -9.89
N SER A 10 -4.36 -12.78 -11.04
CA SER A 10 -4.11 -11.48 -11.66
C SER A 10 -5.37 -10.77 -12.19
N ARG A 11 -6.48 -11.51 -12.30
CA ARG A 11 -7.80 -11.03 -12.74
C ARG A 11 -8.79 -10.87 -11.60
N SER A 12 -8.41 -11.26 -10.38
CA SER A 12 -9.26 -11.07 -9.20
C SER A 12 -9.24 -9.61 -8.76
N ILE A 13 -10.39 -9.08 -8.37
CA ILE A 13 -10.51 -7.79 -7.68
C ILE A 13 -9.80 -7.88 -6.32
N GLU A 14 -9.96 -9.01 -5.64
CA GLU A 14 -9.31 -9.29 -4.36
C GLU A 14 -8.09 -10.17 -4.57
N MET A 15 -6.93 -9.53 -4.66
CA MET A 15 -5.65 -10.23 -4.73
C MET A 15 -5.09 -10.44 -3.31
N PRO A 16 -4.40 -11.56 -3.04
CA PRO A 16 -3.81 -11.78 -1.73
C PRO A 16 -2.62 -10.83 -1.48
N ILE A 17 -2.54 -10.29 -0.27
CA ILE A 17 -1.56 -9.25 0.12
C ILE A 17 -0.11 -9.73 -0.03
N ALA A 18 0.15 -10.96 0.41
CA ALA A 18 1.48 -11.56 0.46
C ALA A 18 1.72 -12.57 -0.67
N GLY A 19 1.06 -12.39 -1.82
CA GLY A 19 1.19 -13.31 -2.95
C GLY A 19 0.35 -14.57 -2.80
N LYS A 20 0.58 -15.57 -3.65
CA LYS A 20 -0.27 -16.77 -3.70
C LYS A 20 -0.15 -17.58 -2.41
N PRO A 21 -1.27 -17.94 -1.75
CA PRO A 21 -1.24 -18.80 -0.58
C PRO A 21 -0.73 -20.20 -0.94
N TYR A 22 -0.20 -20.92 0.06
CA TYR A 22 0.28 -22.31 -0.09
C TYR A 22 1.33 -22.53 -1.18
N SER A 23 2.13 -21.52 -1.48
CA SER A 23 3.25 -21.59 -2.43
C SER A 23 4.60 -21.70 -1.71
N ALA A 24 5.63 -22.20 -2.40
CA ALA A 24 7.00 -22.17 -1.88
C ALA A 24 7.47 -20.73 -1.57
N GLU A 25 6.93 -19.75 -2.29
CA GLU A 25 7.19 -18.32 -2.05
C GLU A 25 6.57 -17.83 -0.74
N ALA A 26 5.43 -18.39 -0.31
CA ALA A 26 4.75 -17.97 0.91
C ALA A 26 5.62 -18.16 2.17
N LEU A 27 6.34 -19.29 2.29
CA LEU A 27 7.24 -19.52 3.42
C LEU A 27 8.38 -18.49 3.45
N ARG A 28 8.96 -18.20 2.29
CA ARG A 28 10.03 -17.22 2.17
C ARG A 28 9.56 -15.80 2.51
N ILE A 29 8.38 -15.39 2.02
CA ILE A 29 7.79 -14.09 2.35
C ILE A 29 7.53 -14.00 3.86
N SER A 30 7.04 -15.05 4.50
CA SER A 30 6.81 -15.07 5.95
C SER A 30 8.11 -14.86 6.73
N LEU A 31 9.20 -15.54 6.34
CA LEU A 31 10.50 -15.36 6.98
C LEU A 31 11.07 -13.96 6.75
N ASP A 32 11.00 -13.46 5.52
CA ASP A 32 11.45 -12.11 5.18
C ASP A 32 10.63 -11.04 5.91
N LEU A 33 9.32 -11.24 6.07
CA LEU A 33 8.46 -10.37 6.87
C LEU A 33 8.90 -10.33 8.33
N VAL A 34 9.18 -11.48 8.94
CA VAL A 34 9.70 -11.54 10.31
C VAL A 34 11.01 -10.75 10.41
N ASN A 35 11.93 -10.95 9.46
CA ASN A 35 13.21 -10.26 9.45
C ASN A 35 13.07 -8.74 9.32
N PHE A 36 12.22 -8.27 8.39
CA PHE A 36 11.98 -6.85 8.17
C PHE A 36 11.25 -6.21 9.36
N ALA A 37 10.19 -6.85 9.86
CA ALA A 37 9.43 -6.31 11.00
C ALA A 37 10.27 -6.21 12.28
N ASN A 38 11.31 -7.03 12.41
CA ASN A 38 12.21 -7.06 13.55
C ASN A 38 13.53 -6.31 13.35
N ASP A 39 13.74 -5.66 12.20
CA ASP A 39 15.00 -5.00 11.83
C ASP A 39 16.23 -5.93 11.88
N LEU A 40 16.02 -7.22 11.58
CA LEU A 40 17.07 -8.24 11.58
C LEU A 40 17.93 -8.09 10.32
N ARG A 41 19.00 -7.31 10.44
CA ARG A 41 20.07 -7.25 9.43
C ARG A 41 21.02 -8.44 9.62
N ALA A 42 21.58 -8.99 8.54
CA ALA A 42 22.43 -10.19 8.56
C ALA A 42 23.54 -10.20 9.64
N LYS A 43 24.14 -9.05 9.98
CA LYS A 43 25.14 -8.93 11.05
C LYS A 43 24.57 -8.88 12.47
N LYS A 44 23.38 -8.29 12.66
CA LYS A 44 22.71 -8.16 13.96
C LYS A 44 21.93 -9.43 14.32
N ALA A 45 21.58 -10.22 13.31
CA ALA A 45 20.80 -11.43 13.42
C ALA A 45 21.51 -12.56 14.21
N LEU A 46 22.84 -12.69 14.14
CA LEU A 46 23.53 -13.81 14.83
C LEU A 46 23.42 -13.73 16.36
N ASP A 47 23.48 -12.53 16.94
CA ASP A 47 23.38 -12.36 18.40
C ASP A 47 21.92 -12.44 18.87
N GLU A 48 20.97 -11.97 18.06
CA GLU A 48 19.54 -11.97 18.39
C GLU A 48 18.85 -13.34 18.13
N LEU A 49 19.43 -14.22 17.30
CA LEU A 49 18.88 -15.53 16.92
C LEU A 49 19.49 -16.73 17.66
N GLN A 50 20.07 -16.52 18.84
CA GLN A 50 20.43 -17.64 19.73
C GLN A 50 19.19 -18.48 20.11
N ASN A 51 19.40 -19.75 20.49
CA ASN A 51 18.33 -20.65 20.93
C ASN A 51 17.39 -19.96 21.94
N ASP A 52 16.10 -20.11 21.70
CA ASP A 52 15.01 -19.53 22.47
C ASP A 52 14.29 -20.65 23.22
N GLU A 53 14.87 -21.10 24.34
CA GLU A 53 14.41 -22.30 25.05
C GLU A 53 13.00 -22.16 25.65
N ASP A 54 12.60 -20.93 26.02
CA ASP A 54 11.30 -20.63 26.63
C ASP A 54 10.27 -20.02 25.64
N GLY A 55 10.68 -19.76 24.40
CA GLY A 55 9.83 -19.16 23.36
C GLY A 55 9.57 -17.65 23.52
N SER A 56 10.16 -16.99 24.53
CA SER A 56 9.90 -15.58 24.84
C SER A 56 10.37 -14.64 23.73
N LYS A 57 11.50 -14.93 23.08
CA LYS A 57 12.00 -14.12 21.95
C LYS A 57 11.10 -14.31 20.73
N THR A 58 10.63 -15.52 20.50
CA THR A 58 9.70 -15.86 19.41
C THR A 58 8.41 -15.05 19.55
N ILE A 59 7.79 -15.05 20.74
CA ILE A 59 6.60 -14.24 21.01
C ILE A 59 6.88 -12.75 20.74
N ARG A 60 8.01 -12.23 21.25
CA ARG A 60 8.41 -10.83 21.01
C ARG A 60 8.55 -10.50 19.52
N PHE A 61 9.07 -11.42 18.72
CA PHE A 61 9.20 -11.21 17.27
C PHE A 61 7.84 -11.24 16.56
N LEU A 62 6.96 -12.14 16.97
CA LEU A 62 5.59 -12.22 16.45
C LEU A 62 4.77 -10.99 16.83
N ASP A 63 4.93 -10.47 18.04
CA ASP A 63 4.26 -9.23 18.48
C ASP A 63 4.68 -8.03 17.64
N LYS A 64 5.97 -7.93 17.29
CA LYS A 64 6.47 -6.89 16.37
C LYS A 64 5.90 -7.06 14.98
N VAL A 65 5.84 -8.29 14.44
CA VAL A 65 5.21 -8.57 13.14
C VAL A 65 3.74 -8.17 13.15
N HIS A 66 2.98 -8.64 14.14
CA HIS A 66 1.57 -8.29 14.31
C HIS A 66 1.38 -6.78 14.47
N GLY A 67 2.29 -6.11 15.20
CA GLY A 67 2.33 -4.67 15.39
C GLY A 67 2.39 -3.87 14.08
N VAL A 68 2.86 -4.46 12.98
CA VAL A 68 2.91 -3.83 11.66
C VAL A 68 1.82 -4.35 10.73
N VAL A 69 1.65 -5.67 10.67
CA VAL A 69 0.71 -6.33 9.75
C VAL A 69 -0.74 -5.88 10.00
N LYS A 70 -1.10 -5.61 11.26
CA LYS A 70 -2.44 -5.09 11.62
C LYS A 70 -2.83 -3.79 10.92
N TYR A 71 -1.84 -3.03 10.41
CA TYR A 71 -2.07 -1.79 9.67
C TYR A 71 -2.19 -2.05 8.16
N LEU A 72 -1.71 -3.17 7.62
CA LEU A 72 -1.67 -3.41 6.18
C LEU A 72 -3.05 -3.75 5.61
N SER A 73 -3.81 -4.62 6.28
CA SER A 73 -5.15 -5.02 5.86
C SER A 73 -5.90 -5.74 6.99
N GLY A 74 -7.15 -6.11 6.73
CA GLY A 74 -8.09 -6.74 7.66
C GLY A 74 -9.16 -5.77 8.14
N ASP A 75 -10.06 -6.29 8.95
CA ASP A 75 -11.22 -5.60 9.56
C ASP A 75 -10.90 -4.98 10.95
N GLY A 76 -9.72 -5.26 11.49
CA GLY A 76 -9.27 -4.70 12.76
C GLY A 76 -9.16 -3.17 12.70
N LYS A 77 -9.48 -2.49 13.81
CA LYS A 77 -9.52 -1.00 13.93
C LYS A 77 -8.25 -0.28 13.44
N ALA A 78 -7.08 -0.91 13.59
CA ALA A 78 -5.81 -0.33 13.15
C ALA A 78 -5.58 -0.42 11.62
N SER A 79 -6.36 -1.22 10.90
CA SER A 79 -6.13 -1.53 9.49
C SER A 79 -6.33 -0.32 8.59
N LEU A 80 -5.30 -0.01 7.79
CA LEU A 80 -5.42 0.95 6.70
C LEU A 80 -6.15 0.33 5.50
N GLY A 81 -6.32 -0.99 5.41
CA GLY A 81 -6.94 -1.63 4.25
C GLY A 81 -6.24 -1.26 2.95
N LEU A 82 -4.94 -1.54 2.85
CA LEU A 82 -4.13 -1.22 1.67
C LEU A 82 -4.56 -2.08 0.49
N HIS A 83 -5.03 -1.46 -0.59
CA HIS A 83 -5.50 -2.18 -1.77
C HIS A 83 -4.37 -2.99 -2.43
N PRO A 84 -4.43 -4.34 -2.48
CA PRO A 84 -3.30 -5.16 -2.89
C PRO A 84 -2.78 -4.85 -4.30
N SER A 85 -3.69 -4.61 -5.24
CA SER A 85 -3.34 -4.23 -6.61
C SER A 85 -2.67 -2.86 -6.74
N VAL A 86 -2.67 -2.00 -5.71
CA VAL A 86 -1.91 -0.73 -5.73
C VAL A 86 -0.51 -0.95 -5.18
N TYR A 87 -0.41 -1.63 -4.04
CA TYR A 87 0.82 -1.64 -3.23
C TYR A 87 1.71 -2.87 -3.44
N PHE A 88 1.14 -4.03 -3.77
CA PHE A 88 1.86 -5.31 -3.70
C PHE A 88 1.93 -6.06 -5.03
N TRP A 89 1.16 -5.65 -6.02
CA TRP A 89 1.08 -6.34 -7.32
C TRP A 89 1.38 -5.40 -8.47
N GLY A 90 2.11 -5.92 -9.46
CA GLY A 90 2.13 -5.36 -10.80
C GLY A 90 0.93 -5.84 -11.61
N ALA A 91 0.95 -5.58 -12.92
CA ALA A 91 -0.10 -5.99 -13.85
C ALA A 91 -0.41 -7.50 -13.85
N THR A 92 0.58 -8.35 -13.54
CA THR A 92 0.45 -9.81 -13.66
C THR A 92 1.01 -10.59 -12.47
N LYS A 93 1.87 -10.01 -11.65
CA LYS A 93 2.64 -10.72 -10.62
C LYS A 93 2.72 -9.94 -9.32
N HIS A 94 2.80 -10.67 -8.22
CA HIS A 94 3.12 -10.11 -6.92
C HIS A 94 4.57 -9.60 -6.90
N HIS A 95 4.80 -8.52 -6.18
CA HIS A 95 6.09 -7.88 -6.00
C HIS A 95 6.51 -7.98 -4.53
N PRO A 96 7.23 -9.05 -4.12
CA PRO A 96 7.65 -9.23 -2.73
C PRO A 96 8.44 -8.04 -2.18
N SER A 97 9.27 -7.39 -3.00
CA SER A 97 10.01 -6.20 -2.57
C SER A 97 9.10 -5.02 -2.23
N ALA A 98 8.01 -4.83 -2.98
CA ALA A 98 7.06 -3.74 -2.74
C ALA A 98 6.27 -4.00 -1.46
N PHE A 99 5.88 -5.26 -1.22
CA PHE A 99 5.31 -5.69 0.06
C PHE A 99 6.23 -5.41 1.25
N LEU A 100 7.48 -5.86 1.21
CA LEU A 100 8.45 -5.63 2.31
C LEU A 100 8.81 -4.14 2.48
N ALA A 101 8.88 -3.38 1.39
CA ALA A 101 9.07 -1.93 1.43
C ALA A 101 7.89 -1.22 2.09
N MET A 102 6.66 -1.66 1.82
CA MET A 102 5.46 -1.11 2.44
C MET A 102 5.37 -1.47 3.92
N VAL A 103 5.75 -2.69 4.32
CA VAL A 103 5.92 -3.06 5.74
C VAL A 103 6.85 -2.06 6.44
N SER A 104 8.01 -1.81 5.84
CA SER A 104 8.99 -0.84 6.37
C SER A 104 8.45 0.59 6.38
N PHE A 105 7.69 0.97 5.36
CA PHE A 105 7.08 2.29 5.25
C PHE A 105 6.02 2.53 6.33
N ILE A 106 5.13 1.56 6.57
CA ILE A 106 4.17 1.63 7.66
C ILE A 106 4.85 1.66 9.03
N GLN A 107 5.92 0.87 9.24
CA GLN A 107 6.73 0.96 10.45
C GLN A 107 7.30 2.37 10.65
N HIS A 108 7.82 2.97 9.58
CA HIS A 108 8.33 4.33 9.60
C HIS A 108 7.23 5.35 9.91
N LEU A 109 6.06 5.25 9.28
CA LEU A 109 4.94 6.16 9.55
C LEU A 109 4.44 6.03 10.99
N ASN A 110 4.31 4.80 11.50
CA ASN A 110 3.86 4.56 12.87
C ASN A 110 4.86 5.10 13.91
N SER A 111 6.16 4.80 13.74
CA SER A 111 7.21 5.27 14.65
C SER A 111 7.46 6.78 14.60
N SER A 112 7.15 7.43 13.47
CA SER A 112 7.27 8.89 13.30
C SER A 112 5.97 9.67 13.57
N GLY A 113 4.88 8.98 13.95
CA GLY A 113 3.59 9.62 14.21
C GLY A 113 2.92 10.20 12.95
N ARG A 114 3.24 9.70 11.75
CA ARG A 114 2.80 10.20 10.44
C ARG A 114 1.63 9.43 9.83
N MET A 115 0.97 8.54 10.58
CA MET A 115 -0.16 7.75 10.08
C MET A 115 -1.34 8.63 9.62
N ILE A 116 -1.64 9.69 10.38
CA ILE A 116 -2.68 10.66 10.02
C ILE A 116 -2.30 11.45 8.76
N ASP A 117 -1.05 11.92 8.69
CA ASP A 117 -0.53 12.64 7.53
C ASP A 117 -0.58 11.75 6.26
N PHE A 118 -0.27 10.45 6.41
CA PHE A 118 -0.43 9.48 5.33
C PHE A 118 -1.89 9.37 4.87
N CYS A 119 -2.85 9.24 5.79
CA CYS A 119 -4.28 9.21 5.44
C CYS A 119 -4.73 10.48 4.69
N PHE A 120 -4.22 11.66 5.06
CA PHE A 120 -4.50 12.91 4.35
C PHE A 120 -4.08 12.87 2.88
N HIS A 121 -2.88 12.36 2.61
CA HIS A 121 -2.29 12.34 1.26
C HIS A 121 -2.46 11.00 0.54
N ARG A 122 -3.20 10.06 1.12
CA ARG A 122 -3.25 8.67 0.65
C ARG A 122 -3.82 8.56 -0.75
N ALA A 123 -4.88 9.31 -1.07
CA ALA A 123 -5.49 9.25 -2.40
C ALA A 123 -4.50 9.66 -3.50
N GLU A 124 -3.80 10.79 -3.31
CA GLU A 124 -2.80 11.29 -4.25
C GLU A 124 -1.61 10.33 -4.37
N PHE A 125 -1.17 9.78 -3.24
CA PHE A 125 -0.13 8.76 -3.17
C PHE A 125 -0.51 7.51 -3.99
N GLU A 126 -1.73 7.00 -3.83
CA GLU A 126 -2.22 5.84 -4.59
C GLU A 126 -2.35 6.15 -6.08
N GLU A 127 -2.90 7.30 -6.46
CA GLU A 127 -2.97 7.69 -7.87
C GLU A 127 -1.57 7.78 -8.50
N PHE A 128 -0.59 8.33 -7.77
CA PHE A 128 0.78 8.39 -8.26
C PHE A 128 1.35 6.99 -8.53
N LEU A 129 1.16 6.04 -7.61
CA LEU A 129 1.65 4.68 -7.77
C LEU A 129 0.96 3.94 -8.94
N VAL A 130 -0.33 4.17 -9.14
CA VAL A 130 -1.09 3.55 -10.24
C VAL A 130 -0.69 4.15 -11.59
N ALA A 131 -0.51 5.47 -11.66
CA ALA A 131 -0.09 6.16 -12.88
C ALA A 131 1.35 5.83 -13.29
N ASN A 132 2.22 5.54 -12.32
CA ASN A 132 3.66 5.32 -12.53
C ASN A 132 4.10 3.91 -12.08
N ASP A 133 3.34 2.87 -12.45
CA ASP A 133 3.64 1.49 -12.02
C ASP A 133 5.00 0.95 -12.51
N ASN A 134 5.49 1.56 -13.58
CA ASN A 134 6.76 1.32 -14.24
C ASN A 134 7.97 1.64 -13.35
N ILE A 135 7.85 2.61 -12.44
CA ILE A 135 8.95 2.99 -11.52
C ILE A 135 9.30 1.79 -10.64
N VAL A 136 8.28 1.13 -10.07
CA VAL A 136 8.50 -0.07 -9.25
C VAL A 136 9.11 -1.18 -10.11
N LYS A 137 8.59 -1.42 -11.32
CA LYS A 137 9.14 -2.43 -12.24
C LYS A 137 10.62 -2.15 -12.56
N HIS A 138 11.00 -0.90 -12.80
CA HIS A 138 12.38 -0.49 -13.03
C HIS A 138 13.28 -0.79 -11.82
N ILE A 139 12.85 -0.40 -10.63
CA ILE A 139 13.61 -0.66 -9.39
C ILE A 139 13.80 -2.17 -9.18
N LEU A 140 12.76 -2.97 -9.42
CA LEU A 140 12.81 -4.43 -9.33
C LEU A 140 13.76 -5.04 -10.37
N GLY A 141 13.74 -4.54 -11.61
CA GLY A 141 14.62 -5.02 -12.68
C GLY A 141 16.08 -4.68 -12.43
N LYS A 142 16.37 -3.48 -11.90
CA LYS A 142 17.73 -2.98 -11.68
C LYS A 142 18.42 -3.60 -10.46
N TYR A 143 17.76 -3.65 -9.31
CA TYR A 143 18.35 -4.13 -8.06
C TYR A 143 18.01 -5.60 -7.74
N GLY A 144 17.06 -6.18 -8.49
CA GLY A 144 16.59 -7.55 -8.34
C GLY A 144 15.43 -7.69 -7.35
N GLY A 145 14.58 -8.68 -7.57
CA GLY A 145 13.40 -8.90 -6.71
C GLY A 145 13.70 -9.30 -5.26
N TRP A 146 12.63 -9.47 -4.48
CA TRP A 146 12.66 -9.85 -3.07
C TRP A 146 13.30 -8.78 -2.16
N THR A 147 14.15 -9.17 -1.22
CA THR A 147 14.70 -8.28 -0.20
C THR A 147 15.66 -7.22 -0.75
N LYS A 148 16.19 -7.43 -1.97
CA LYS A 148 17.22 -6.56 -2.58
C LYS A 148 16.68 -5.18 -2.98
N SER A 149 15.56 -5.13 -3.69
CA SER A 149 14.94 -3.86 -4.09
C SER A 149 14.12 -3.17 -2.99
N ALA A 150 13.80 -3.86 -1.89
CA ALA A 150 12.90 -3.33 -0.86
C ALA A 150 13.39 -2.00 -0.25
N PRO A 151 14.69 -1.79 0.07
CA PRO A 151 15.17 -0.50 0.55
C PRO A 151 14.99 0.64 -0.47
N SER A 152 15.22 0.38 -1.76
CA SER A 152 15.06 1.39 -2.81
C SER A 152 13.58 1.75 -3.02
N VAL A 153 12.68 0.76 -2.98
CA VAL A 153 11.24 1.01 -3.07
C VAL A 153 10.73 1.76 -1.82
N PHE A 154 11.26 1.45 -0.64
CA PHE A 154 10.94 2.20 0.59
C PHE A 154 11.34 3.68 0.49
N GLU A 155 12.54 3.97 -0.02
CA GLU A 155 12.98 5.34 -0.24
C GLU A 155 12.16 6.06 -1.32
N MET A 156 11.68 5.34 -2.33
CA MET A 156 10.73 5.87 -3.31
C MET A 156 9.41 6.28 -2.62
N TYR A 157 8.84 5.41 -1.78
CA TYR A 157 7.62 5.73 -1.02
C TYR A 157 7.79 6.95 -0.13
N LYS A 158 8.92 7.06 0.58
CA LYS A 158 9.22 8.24 1.39
C LYS A 158 9.29 9.51 0.56
N LEU A 159 9.99 9.50 -0.58
CA LEU A 159 10.11 10.68 -1.43
C LEU A 159 8.75 11.13 -1.98
N ILE A 160 7.92 10.18 -2.43
CA ILE A 160 6.56 10.46 -2.92
C ILE A 160 5.71 11.07 -1.79
N PHE A 161 5.70 10.43 -0.62
CA PHE A 161 4.90 10.89 0.53
C PHE A 161 5.32 12.29 1.01
N GLU A 162 6.63 12.52 1.16
CA GLU A 162 7.16 13.84 1.53
C GLU A 162 6.91 14.90 0.44
N GLY A 163 6.85 14.49 -0.82
CA GLY A 163 6.46 15.35 -1.93
C GLY A 163 5.03 15.88 -1.78
N PHE A 164 4.07 14.99 -1.58
CA PHE A 164 2.66 15.37 -1.39
C PHE A 164 2.43 16.13 -0.09
N ARG A 165 3.10 15.73 1.00
CA ARG A 165 3.08 16.47 2.27
C ARG A 165 3.63 17.89 2.14
N GLY A 166 4.59 18.09 1.24
CA GLY A 166 5.11 19.40 0.87
C GLY A 166 4.27 20.17 -0.15
N GLY A 167 3.09 19.66 -0.54
CA GLY A 167 2.19 20.30 -1.50
C GLY A 167 2.71 20.28 -2.95
N LYS A 168 3.63 19.36 -3.29
CA LYS A 168 4.14 19.25 -4.66
C LYS A 168 3.14 18.55 -5.57
N ALA A 169 3.03 19.04 -6.80
CA ALA A 169 2.29 18.35 -7.84
C ALA A 169 2.98 17.03 -8.25
N SER A 170 2.21 16.05 -8.72
CA SER A 170 2.69 14.73 -9.16
C SER A 170 3.84 14.83 -10.19
N SER A 171 3.79 15.77 -11.13
CA SER A 171 4.85 15.97 -12.12
C SER A 171 6.19 16.40 -11.50
N ALA A 172 6.15 17.25 -10.46
CA ALA A 172 7.34 17.69 -9.74
C ALA A 172 7.93 16.56 -8.87
N ILE A 173 7.08 15.69 -8.31
CA ILE A 173 7.52 14.48 -7.59
C ILE A 173 8.20 13.50 -8.55
N LEU A 174 7.60 13.26 -9.72
CA LEU A 174 8.20 12.41 -10.76
C LEU A 174 9.56 12.96 -11.21
N ALA A 175 9.66 14.27 -11.47
CA ALA A 175 10.94 14.91 -11.79
C ALA A 175 11.99 14.73 -10.68
N SER A 176 11.56 14.83 -9.41
CA SER A 176 12.44 14.60 -8.25
C SER A 176 12.93 13.16 -8.19
N LEU A 177 12.08 12.16 -8.50
CA LEU A 177 12.47 10.75 -8.58
C LEU A 177 13.48 10.50 -9.71
N ILE A 178 13.23 11.08 -10.89
CA ILE A 178 14.12 10.94 -12.05
C ILE A 178 15.51 11.52 -11.76
N ALA A 179 15.57 12.67 -11.07
CA ALA A 179 16.82 13.34 -10.71
C ALA A 179 17.59 12.65 -9.57
N ASP A 180 16.95 11.79 -8.78
CA ASP A 180 17.60 11.12 -7.66
C ASP A 180 18.51 9.99 -8.14
N HIS A 181 19.80 10.08 -7.78
CA HIS A 181 20.83 9.09 -8.12
C HIS A 181 20.45 7.64 -7.75
N ARG A 182 19.62 7.43 -6.72
CA ARG A 182 19.12 6.12 -6.31
C ARG A 182 18.25 5.45 -7.39
N PHE A 183 17.62 6.24 -8.26
CA PHE A 183 16.73 5.76 -9.32
C PHE A 183 17.31 5.94 -10.73
N LYS A 184 18.65 6.05 -10.87
CA LYS A 184 19.33 6.19 -12.17
C LYS A 184 18.76 5.23 -13.24
N GLY A 185 18.51 5.77 -14.44
CA GLY A 185 17.89 5.06 -15.58
C GLY A 185 16.37 5.20 -15.64
N LEU A 186 15.74 5.88 -14.68
CA LEU A 186 14.28 6.03 -14.68
C LEU A 186 13.75 6.91 -15.82
N SER A 187 14.52 7.90 -16.27
CA SER A 187 14.15 8.76 -17.42
C SER A 187 13.90 7.93 -18.69
N GLU A 188 14.79 6.98 -18.99
CA GLU A 188 14.69 6.11 -20.17
C GLU A 188 13.43 5.25 -20.11
N VAL A 189 13.07 4.75 -18.92
CA VAL A 189 11.84 3.95 -18.73
C VAL A 189 10.60 4.78 -18.99
N VAL A 190 10.55 6.00 -18.46
CA VAL A 190 9.43 6.93 -18.67
C VAL A 190 9.29 7.30 -20.16
N GLU A 191 10.40 7.50 -20.87
CA GLU A 191 10.40 7.79 -22.31
C GLU A 191 9.90 6.62 -23.16
N ILE A 192 10.33 5.39 -22.86
CA ILE A 192 9.93 4.17 -23.58
C ILE A 192 8.41 3.95 -23.46
N GLU A 193 7.82 4.17 -22.29
CA GLU A 193 6.38 4.01 -22.11
C GLU A 193 5.55 5.02 -22.89
N ASN A 194 6.07 6.23 -23.08
CA ASN A 194 5.45 7.24 -23.93
C ASN A 194 5.55 6.91 -25.44
N SER A 195 6.34 5.88 -25.81
CA SER A 195 6.54 5.45 -27.19
C SER A 195 6.18 3.96 -27.42
N PRO A 196 4.91 3.54 -27.22
CA PRO A 196 4.53 2.14 -27.28
C PRO A 196 4.62 1.55 -28.70
N GLY A 197 4.98 0.26 -28.78
CA GLY A 197 4.99 -0.48 -30.04
C GLY A 197 3.59 -0.79 -30.60
N LYS A 198 3.52 -1.21 -31.87
CA LYS A 198 2.23 -1.43 -32.59
C LYS A 198 1.38 -2.61 -32.09
N ARG A 199 1.96 -3.57 -31.35
CA ARG A 199 1.25 -4.79 -30.89
C ARG A 199 1.07 -4.77 -29.38
N PHE A 200 -0.09 -5.21 -28.92
CA PHE A 200 -0.33 -5.41 -27.48
C PHE A 200 0.53 -6.55 -26.93
N THR A 201 1.22 -6.26 -25.82
CA THR A 201 1.94 -7.26 -25.03
C THR A 201 1.02 -7.80 -23.93
N ASN A 202 1.40 -8.92 -23.30
CA ASN A 202 0.64 -9.41 -22.14
C ASN A 202 0.71 -8.41 -20.97
N ASP A 203 1.83 -7.70 -20.82
CA ASP A 203 1.97 -6.68 -19.79
C ASP A 203 1.06 -5.47 -20.06
N SER A 204 0.97 -5.00 -21.30
CA SER A 204 0.08 -3.88 -21.62
C SER A 204 -1.40 -4.23 -21.44
N ARG A 205 -1.81 -5.47 -21.80
CA ARG A 205 -3.16 -5.96 -21.52
C ARG A 205 -3.46 -6.08 -20.03
N GLY A 206 -2.51 -6.58 -19.24
CA GLY A 206 -2.63 -6.68 -17.79
C GLY A 206 -2.71 -5.30 -17.13
N ALA A 207 -1.88 -4.36 -17.58
CA ALA A 207 -1.88 -2.98 -17.11
C ALA A 207 -3.22 -2.28 -17.39
N THR A 208 -3.78 -2.45 -18.59
CA THR A 208 -5.12 -1.93 -18.91
C THR A 208 -6.18 -2.51 -17.98
N ARG A 209 -6.23 -3.84 -17.78
CA ARG A 209 -7.22 -4.45 -16.87
C ARG A 209 -7.07 -3.95 -15.45
N ARG A 210 -5.83 -3.92 -14.93
CA ARG A 210 -5.53 -3.41 -13.59
C ARG A 210 -6.00 -1.96 -13.44
N ARG A 211 -5.75 -1.11 -14.44
CA ARG A 211 -6.20 0.29 -14.44
C ARG A 211 -7.72 0.40 -14.39
N GLU A 212 -8.44 -0.35 -15.23
CA GLU A 212 -9.90 -0.31 -15.25
C GLU A 212 -10.51 -0.81 -13.93
N LEU A 213 -10.00 -1.91 -13.37
CA LEU A 213 -10.46 -2.44 -12.07
C LEU A 213 -10.19 -1.44 -10.93
N LEU A 214 -9.02 -0.79 -10.94
CA LEU A 214 -8.66 0.22 -9.95
C LEU A 214 -9.43 1.53 -10.12
N ARG A 215 -9.94 1.83 -11.32
CA ARG A 215 -10.78 3.00 -11.59
C ARG A 215 -12.20 2.79 -11.04
N SER A 216 -12.73 1.58 -11.13
CA SER A 216 -14.06 1.22 -10.60
C SER A 216 -14.07 0.78 -9.13
N ALA A 217 -12.90 0.71 -8.48
CA ALA A 217 -12.80 0.35 -7.07
C ALA A 217 -13.56 1.33 -6.18
N LEU A 218 -14.20 0.80 -5.12
CA LEU A 218 -14.78 1.61 -4.05
C LEU A 218 -13.72 2.56 -3.47
N ARG A 219 -14.14 3.71 -2.98
CA ARG A 219 -13.27 4.68 -2.32
C ARG A 219 -13.82 5.04 -0.95
N CYS A 220 -12.91 5.22 -0.01
CA CYS A 220 -13.25 5.69 1.32
C CYS A 220 -13.66 7.17 1.24
N PRO A 221 -14.82 7.58 1.77
CA PRO A 221 -15.29 8.97 1.74
C PRO A 221 -14.46 9.92 2.61
N LEU A 222 -13.65 9.37 3.54
CA LEU A 222 -12.83 10.16 4.46
C LEU A 222 -11.44 10.51 3.90
N CYS A 223 -10.77 9.55 3.25
CA CYS A 223 -9.41 9.75 2.72
C CYS A 223 -9.33 9.67 1.19
N TYR A 224 -10.44 9.35 0.51
CA TYR A 224 -10.57 9.19 -0.95
C TYR A 224 -9.67 8.13 -1.61
N ALA A 225 -8.93 7.38 -0.81
CA ALA A 225 -8.14 6.24 -1.26
C ALA A 225 -9.02 5.02 -1.56
N ARG A 226 -8.49 4.07 -2.34
CA ARG A 226 -9.22 2.86 -2.74
C ARG A 226 -9.51 1.98 -1.54
N LEU A 227 -10.73 1.49 -1.45
CA LEU A 227 -11.29 0.74 -0.35
C LEU A 227 -11.49 -0.72 -0.77
N PRO A 228 -10.59 -1.64 -0.37
CA PRO A 228 -10.77 -3.06 -0.67
C PRO A 228 -11.91 -3.66 0.18
N ILE A 229 -12.67 -4.59 -0.40
CA ILE A 229 -13.83 -5.22 0.24
C ILE A 229 -13.40 -6.01 1.50
N SER A 230 -12.23 -6.65 1.45
CA SER A 230 -11.60 -7.32 2.61
C SER A 230 -11.23 -6.41 3.81
N ALA A 231 -11.39 -5.09 3.70
CA ALA A 231 -11.11 -4.16 4.81
C ALA A 231 -12.16 -3.03 4.87
N LEU A 232 -13.44 -3.41 4.86
CA LEU A 232 -14.56 -2.50 5.07
C LEU A 232 -14.84 -2.30 6.56
N SER A 233 -15.27 -1.09 6.90
CA SER A 233 -15.87 -0.75 8.19
C SER A 233 -17.08 0.16 7.94
N ASP A 234 -18.18 -0.16 8.62
CA ASP A 234 -19.37 0.68 8.66
C ASP A 234 -19.11 1.86 9.62
N ASP A 235 -19.22 3.09 9.13
CA ASP A 235 -19.00 4.34 9.85
C ASP A 235 -20.26 5.20 9.82
N HIS A 236 -20.56 5.86 10.94
CA HIS A 236 -21.68 6.79 10.99
C HIS A 236 -21.24 8.15 10.43
N VAL A 237 -21.80 8.66 9.33
CA VAL A 237 -21.45 9.99 8.75
C VAL A 237 -21.41 11.07 9.84
N VAL A 238 -22.50 11.19 10.61
CA VAL A 238 -22.60 11.92 11.87
C VAL A 238 -22.38 10.94 13.02
N ARG A 239 -21.37 11.19 13.86
CA ARG A 239 -21.04 10.28 14.97
C ARG A 239 -22.20 10.17 15.95
N VAL A 240 -22.35 8.99 16.56
CA VAL A 240 -23.38 8.75 17.59
C VAL A 240 -23.26 9.74 18.76
N GLN A 241 -22.04 10.06 19.18
CA GLN A 241 -21.79 11.04 20.25
C GLN A 241 -22.15 12.49 19.88
N ASP A 242 -22.26 12.78 18.58
CA ASP A 242 -22.72 14.08 18.06
C ASP A 242 -24.24 14.08 17.75
N GLY A 243 -24.96 13.02 18.15
CA GLY A 243 -26.40 12.88 17.94
C GLY A 243 -26.81 12.13 16.66
N GLY A 244 -25.86 11.51 15.95
CA GLY A 244 -26.14 10.67 14.78
C GLY A 244 -26.94 9.41 15.13
N ARG A 245 -27.72 8.92 14.18
CA ARG A 245 -28.60 7.74 14.32
C ARG A 245 -28.09 6.55 13.51
N GLY A 246 -28.49 5.34 13.88
CA GLY A 246 -28.13 4.11 13.16
C GLY A 246 -29.12 3.79 12.03
N ASP A 247 -29.27 4.72 11.09
CA ASP A 247 -30.07 4.53 9.88
C ASP A 247 -29.16 4.52 8.64
N ALA A 248 -29.67 4.00 7.52
CA ALA A 248 -28.89 3.80 6.30
C ALA A 248 -28.40 5.12 5.67
N ASP A 249 -29.08 6.24 5.93
CA ASP A 249 -28.68 7.55 5.42
C ASP A 249 -27.47 8.11 6.18
N ASN A 250 -27.28 7.67 7.43
CA ASN A 250 -26.13 8.00 8.25
C ASN A 250 -25.01 6.95 8.17
N ASP A 251 -25.11 5.93 7.33
CA ASP A 251 -24.09 4.87 7.19
C ASP A 251 -23.19 5.13 5.98
N GLN A 252 -21.89 4.85 6.13
CA GLN A 252 -20.91 4.94 5.06
C GLN A 252 -19.79 3.92 5.22
N LEU A 253 -19.33 3.37 4.09
CA LEU A 253 -18.22 2.41 4.07
C LEU A 253 -16.87 3.14 4.08
N THR A 254 -16.02 2.81 5.04
CA THR A 254 -14.70 3.43 5.24
C THR A 254 -13.62 2.38 5.50
N HIS A 255 -12.34 2.78 5.45
CA HIS A 255 -11.28 1.93 6.02
C HIS A 255 -11.41 1.90 7.56
N PRO A 256 -11.10 0.77 8.24
CA PRO A 256 -11.16 0.66 9.70
C PRO A 256 -10.38 1.75 10.45
N PHE A 257 -9.15 2.04 10.00
CA PHE A 257 -8.35 3.11 10.58
C PHE A 257 -8.91 4.49 10.26
N CYS A 258 -9.56 4.68 9.10
CA CYS A 258 -10.19 5.94 8.78
C CYS A 258 -11.37 6.24 9.71
N ASN A 259 -12.21 5.24 9.97
CA ASN A 259 -13.30 5.31 10.94
C ASN A 259 -12.78 5.59 12.36
N THR A 260 -11.94 4.70 12.88
CA THR A 260 -11.64 4.66 14.32
C THR A 260 -10.46 5.53 14.75
N GLY A 261 -9.56 5.88 13.83
CA GLY A 261 -8.36 6.65 14.13
C GLY A 261 -8.36 8.02 13.46
N PHE A 262 -8.45 8.05 12.12
CA PHE A 262 -8.32 9.27 11.34
C PHE A 262 -9.44 10.27 11.65
N LYS A 263 -10.70 9.86 11.51
CA LYS A 263 -11.88 10.69 11.79
C LYS A 263 -11.88 11.21 13.22
N GLU A 264 -11.69 10.34 14.21
CA GLU A 264 -11.66 10.75 15.61
C GLU A 264 -10.53 11.74 15.91
N TYR A 265 -9.35 11.56 15.31
CA TYR A 265 -8.26 12.52 15.42
C TYR A 265 -8.62 13.88 14.81
N LEU A 266 -9.19 13.92 13.61
CA LEU A 266 -9.56 15.18 12.95
C LEU A 266 -10.63 15.93 13.75
N VAL A 267 -11.68 15.23 14.17
CA VAL A 267 -12.76 15.85 14.93
C VAL A 267 -12.26 16.35 16.28
N SER A 268 -11.47 15.55 17.01
CA SER A 268 -10.92 15.98 18.31
C SER A 268 -9.90 17.12 18.20
N SER A 269 -9.18 17.23 17.08
CA SER A 269 -8.22 18.31 16.81
C SER A 269 -8.84 19.53 16.12
N GLY A 270 -10.13 19.50 15.79
CA GLY A 270 -10.80 20.57 15.06
C GLY A 270 -10.26 20.78 13.64
N ARG A 271 -9.64 19.75 13.05
CA ARG A 271 -9.11 19.78 11.68
C ARG A 271 -10.17 19.32 10.69
N GLU A 272 -10.21 19.96 9.53
CA GLU A 272 -11.06 19.54 8.43
C GLU A 272 -10.53 18.27 7.76
N PHE A 273 -11.43 17.50 7.15
CA PHE A 273 -11.08 16.37 6.28
C PHE A 273 -10.35 16.87 5.03
N PRO A 274 -9.51 16.03 4.40
CA PRO A 274 -8.95 16.38 3.10
C PRO A 274 -10.08 16.77 2.13
N PRO A 275 -9.88 17.79 1.28
CA PRO A 275 -10.85 18.09 0.25
C PRO A 275 -10.92 16.94 -0.76
N ARG A 276 -12.08 16.76 -1.41
CA ARG A 276 -12.21 15.79 -2.50
C ARG A 276 -11.20 16.12 -3.60
N PRO A 277 -10.29 15.18 -3.97
CA PRO A 277 -9.28 15.45 -4.99
C PRO A 277 -9.89 15.77 -6.36
N ALA A 278 -9.26 16.69 -7.10
CA ALA A 278 -9.75 17.15 -8.40
C ALA A 278 -9.92 16.00 -9.42
N PHE A 279 -9.02 15.01 -9.40
CA PHE A 279 -9.10 13.83 -10.28
C PHE A 279 -10.32 12.93 -10.02
N LEU A 280 -11.06 13.14 -8.92
CA LEU A 280 -12.35 12.47 -8.65
C LEU A 280 -13.57 13.33 -8.97
N ALA A 281 -13.38 14.61 -9.29
CA ALA A 281 -14.47 15.50 -9.68
C ALA A 281 -14.92 15.23 -11.13
N GLU A 282 -13.98 14.87 -12.01
CA GLU A 282 -14.23 14.62 -13.45
C GLU A 282 -14.91 13.27 -13.76
N ALA A 283 -15.06 12.38 -12.77
CA ALA A 283 -15.64 11.05 -12.97
C ALA A 283 -17.16 10.97 -12.70
N ALA A 284 -17.81 12.11 -12.45
CA ALA A 284 -19.22 12.22 -12.05
C ALA A 284 -20.14 12.83 -13.13
N GLU A 285 -19.65 13.03 -14.36
CA GLU A 285 -20.47 13.29 -15.56
C GLU A 285 -20.54 12.05 -16.45
#